data_AF-A0A7W5DKU7-F1
#
_entry.id   AF-A0A7W5DKU7-F1
#
_cell.length_a   1.000
_cell.length_b   1.000
_cell.length_c   1.000
_cell.angle_alpha   90.00
_cell.angle_beta   90.00
_cell.angle_gamma   90.00
#
_symmetry.space_group_name_H-M   'P 1'
#
loop_
_entity.id
_entity.type
_entity.pdbx_description
1 polymer ?
#
loop_
_entity_poly.entity_id
_entity_poly.type
_entity_poly.pdbx_seq_one_letter_code
_entity_poly.pdbx_strand_id
1 'polypeptide(L)' 'MAKLIRTVIPMLIALLVSACAASPPYWYKEGVSREATKDAYAECRYEIGMSEKTRAEKQELLTFCMERHGFRLRR' A
#
# COMPACT_ATOMS: atom_id res chain seq x y z
N MET A 1 -29.05 -15.33 29.00
CA MET A 1 -27.77 -15.45 28.28
C MET A 1 -27.95 -15.79 26.80
N ALA A 2 -28.69 -16.84 26.42
CA ALA A 2 -28.89 -17.22 25.00
C ALA A 2 -29.56 -16.14 24.10
N LYS A 3 -30.46 -15.31 24.64
CA LYS A 3 -31.08 -14.20 23.89
C LYS A 3 -30.10 -13.06 23.56
N LEU A 4 -29.10 -12.82 24.40
CA LEU A 4 -28.08 -11.79 24.20
C LEU A 4 -27.10 -12.21 23.08
N ILE A 5 -26.75 -13.49 23.05
CA ILE A 5 -25.87 -14.08 22.03
C ILE A 5 -26.50 -14.00 20.64
N ARG A 6 -27.84 -14.19 20.54
CA ARG A 6 -28.58 -14.20 19.27
C ARG A 6 -28.66 -12.82 18.59
N THR A 7 -28.58 -11.72 19.35
CA THR A 7 -28.61 -10.35 18.82
C THR A 7 -27.21 -9.77 18.61
N VAL A 8 -26.22 -10.17 19.41
CA VAL A 8 -24.85 -9.65 19.31
C VAL A 8 -24.08 -10.22 18.11
N ILE A 9 -24.30 -11.49 17.76
CA ILE A 9 -23.63 -12.13 16.60
C ILE A 9 -23.89 -11.42 15.26
N PRO A 10 -25.14 -11.12 14.85
CA PRO A 10 -25.37 -10.44 13.57
C PRO A 10 -24.82 -9.01 13.55
N MET A 11 -24.79 -8.33 14.71
CA MET A 11 -24.23 -6.98 14.83
C MET A 11 -22.69 -6.98 14.66
N LEU A 12 -22.00 -7.98 15.22
CA LEU A 12 -20.56 -8.16 15.03
C LEU A 12 -20.20 -8.44 13.56
N ILE A 13 -21.03 -9.24 12.87
CA ILE A 13 -20.82 -9.57 11.45
C ILE A 13 -20.97 -8.31 10.59
N ALA A 14 -21.96 -7.45 10.85
CA ALA A 14 -22.12 -6.18 10.12
C ALA A 14 -20.91 -5.24 10.25
N LEU A 15 -20.25 -5.22 11.43
CA LEU A 15 -19.03 -4.45 11.67
C LEU A 15 -17.80 -4.97 10.93
N LEU A 16 -17.73 -6.28 10.66
CA LEU A 16 -16.60 -6.90 9.96
C LEU A 16 -16.64 -6.64 8.44
N VAL A 17 -17.82 -6.40 7.86
CA VAL A 17 -17.99 -6.22 6.41
C VAL A 17 -17.58 -4.81 5.93
N SER A 18 -17.52 -3.80 6.80
CA SER A 18 -17.13 -2.44 6.39
C SER A 18 -15.64 -2.25 6.06
N ALA A 19 -14.78 -3.26 6.29
CA ALA A 19 -13.34 -3.13 6.11
C ALA A 19 -12.83 -3.38 4.67
N CYS A 20 -13.63 -3.98 3.78
CA CYS A 20 -13.15 -4.40 2.45
C CYS A 20 -13.11 -3.29 1.38
N ALA A 21 -13.53 -2.06 1.67
CA ALA A 21 -13.58 -0.98 0.68
C ALA A 21 -12.27 -0.18 0.56
N ALA A 22 -11.26 -0.45 1.39
CA ALA A 22 -9.99 0.28 1.35
C ALA A 22 -9.10 -0.22 0.22
N SER A 23 -8.90 0.59 -0.82
CA SER A 23 -7.90 0.31 -1.85
C SER A 23 -6.49 0.46 -1.27
N PRO A 24 -5.54 -0.43 -1.61
CA PRO A 24 -4.15 -0.27 -1.20
C PRO A 24 -3.55 0.96 -1.89
N PRO A 25 -2.61 1.66 -1.23
CA PRO A 25 -1.96 2.81 -1.84
C PRO A 25 -1.15 2.37 -3.07
N TYR A 26 -1.09 3.24 -4.07
CA TYR A 26 -0.39 2.99 -5.33
C TYR A 26 0.40 4.21 -5.79
N TRP A 27 1.50 3.96 -6.50
CA TRP A 27 2.31 5.02 -7.12
C TRP A 27 1.62 5.55 -8.37
N TYR A 28 1.52 6.87 -8.48
CA TYR A 28 0.87 7.54 -9.61
C TYR A 28 1.71 8.70 -10.14
N LYS A 29 1.74 8.83 -11.46
CA LYS A 29 2.27 9.98 -12.19
C LYS A 29 1.38 10.21 -13.42
N GLU A 30 1.02 11.47 -13.66
CA GLU A 30 0.14 11.82 -14.78
C GLU A 30 0.81 11.50 -16.13
N GLY A 31 0.03 10.93 -17.05
CA GLY A 31 0.51 10.55 -18.38
C GLY A 31 1.41 9.30 -18.44
N VAL A 32 1.62 8.59 -17.33
CA VAL A 32 2.49 7.41 -17.26
C VAL A 32 1.68 6.12 -17.21
N SER A 33 2.05 5.13 -18.01
CA SER A 33 1.39 3.82 -18.03
C SER A 33 1.65 3.02 -16.74
N ARG A 34 0.84 1.99 -16.51
CA ARG A 34 1.03 1.09 -15.37
C ARG A 34 2.33 0.32 -15.49
N GLU A 35 2.73 -0.02 -16.71
CA GLU A 35 3.96 -0.73 -17.05
C GLU A 35 5.17 0.15 -16.71
N ALA A 36 5.19 1.40 -17.20
CA ALA A 36 6.26 2.34 -16.89
C ALA A 36 6.34 2.67 -15.38
N THR A 37 5.21 2.66 -14.68
CA THR A 37 5.19 2.78 -13.20
C THR A 37 5.85 1.57 -12.53
N LYS A 38 5.59 0.35 -13.03
CA LYS A 38 6.21 -0.88 -12.52
C LYS A 38 7.71 -0.89 -12.79
N ASP A 39 8.13 -0.45 -13.97
CA ASP A 39 9.54 -0.39 -14.36
C ASP A 39 10.32 0.55 -13.43
N ALA A 40 9.82 1.77 -13.21
CA ALA A 40 10.43 2.72 -12.28
C ALA A 40 10.48 2.18 -10.84
N TYR A 41 9.43 1.49 -10.39
CA TYR A 41 9.42 0.86 -9.08
C TYR A 41 10.46 -0.27 -8.97
N ALA A 42 10.60 -1.09 -10.01
CA ALA A 42 11.57 -2.17 -10.06
C ALA A 42 13.02 -1.65 -10.07
N GLU A 43 13.28 -0.58 -10.83
CA GLU A 43 14.56 0.14 -10.86
C GLU A 43 14.94 0.63 -9.45
N CYS A 44 14.06 1.40 -8.80
CA CYS A 44 14.29 1.87 -7.43
C CYS A 44 14.56 0.72 -6.45
N ARG A 45 13.79 -0.38 -6.54
CA ARG A 45 13.98 -1.56 -5.68
C ARG A 45 15.32 -2.24 -5.90
N TYR A 46 15.79 -2.30 -7.15
CA TYR A 46 17.07 -2.88 -7.50
C TYR A 46 18.23 -2.06 -6.93
N GLU A 47 18.23 -0.74 -7.16
CA GLU A 47 19.25 0.19 -6.62
C GLU A 47 19.37 0.09 -5.10
N ILE A 48 18.23 0.17 -4.39
CA ILE A 48 18.18 0.13 -2.93
C ILE A 48 18.56 -1.26 -2.41
N GLY A 49 18.22 -2.32 -3.14
CA GLY A 49 18.54 -3.69 -2.81
C GLY A 49 20.04 -3.92 -2.61
N MET A 50 20.87 -3.23 -3.40
CA MET A 50 22.33 -3.27 -3.34
C MET A 50 22.94 -2.52 -2.15
N SER A 51 22.15 -1.76 -1.40
CA SER A 51 22.64 -1.02 -0.22
C SER A 51 22.66 -1.87 1.07
N GLU A 52 23.58 -1.56 1.99
CA GLU A 52 23.67 -2.17 3.33
C GLU A 52 22.64 -1.62 4.35
N LYS A 53 21.64 -0.89 3.86
CA LYS A 53 20.63 -0.22 4.68
C LYS A 53 19.66 -1.18 5.37
N THR A 54 19.15 -0.77 6.52
CA THR A 54 18.10 -1.52 7.22
C THR A 54 16.80 -1.55 6.41
N ARG A 55 15.88 -2.46 6.73
CA ARG A 55 14.58 -2.56 6.04
C ARG A 55 13.77 -1.26 6.13
N ALA A 56 13.83 -0.56 7.26
CA ALA A 56 13.14 0.71 7.45
C ALA A 56 13.73 1.80 6.56
N GLU A 57 15.06 1.96 6.56
CA GLU A 57 15.75 2.89 5.67
C GLU A 57 15.50 2.57 4.20
N LYS A 58 15.50 1.28 3.81
CA LYS A 58 15.20 0.87 2.43
C LYS A 58 13.79 1.25 1.99
N GLN A 59 12.81 1.24 2.91
CA GLN A 59 11.45 1.67 2.62
C GLN A 59 11.36 3.19 2.41
N GLU A 60 12.08 3.95 3.24
CA GLU A 60 12.16 5.40 3.11
C GLU A 60 12.87 5.81 1.81
N LEU A 61 13.99 5.16 1.49
CA LEU A 61 14.71 5.36 0.23
C LEU A 61 13.85 5.03 -1.00
N LEU A 62 12.96 4.03 -0.90
CA LEU A 62 12.05 3.69 -1.99
C LEU A 62 11.06 4.81 -2.25
N THR A 63 10.52 5.43 -1.20
CA THR A 63 9.69 6.62 -1.30
C THR A 63 10.45 7.76 -1.97
N PHE A 64 11.65 8.08 -1.49
CA PHE A 64 12.46 9.17 -2.07
C PHE A 64 12.81 8.92 -3.53
N CYS A 65 13.14 7.68 -3.89
CA CYS A 65 13.42 7.31 -5.27
C CYS A 65 12.18 7.54 -6.16
N MET A 66 11.02 7.01 -5.77
CA MET A 66 9.78 7.20 -6.54
C MET A 66 9.40 8.68 -6.67
N GLU A 67 9.57 9.46 -5.60
CA GLU A 67 9.32 10.90 -5.61
C GLU A 67 10.29 11.67 -6.53
N ARG A 68 11.57 11.26 -6.57
CA ARG A 68 12.59 11.75 -7.52
C ARG A 68 12.18 11.48 -8.96
N HIS A 69 11.60 10.31 -9.26
CA HIS A 69 11.04 10.00 -10.58
C HIS A 69 9.70 10.74 -10.88
N GLY A 70 9.21 11.54 -9.94
CA GLY A 70 7.99 12.35 -10.07
C GLY A 70 6.70 11.61 -9.76
N PHE A 71 6.78 10.40 -9.18
CA PHE A 71 5.59 9.70 -8.70
C PHE A 71 5.14 10.24 -7.35
N ARG A 72 3.85 10.06 -7.06
CA ARG A 72 3.23 10.37 -5.76
C ARG A 72 2.44 9.16 -5.29
N LEU A 73 2.50 8.88 -3.99
CA LEU A 73 1.69 7.83 -3.38
C LEU A 73 0.25 8.32 -3.25
N ARG A 74 -0.69 7.62 -3.87
CA ARG A 74 -2.14 7.86 -3.76
C ARG A 74 -2.82 6.71 -3.04
N ARG A 75 -4.02 6.96 -2.52
CA ARG A 75 -4.87 5.98 -1.84
C ARG A 75 -6.21 5.89 -2.55
#